data_AF-A0A424Y3Y6-F1
#
_entry.id   AF-A0A424Y3Y6-F1
#
_cell.length_a   1.000
_cell.length_b   1.000
_cell.length_c   1.000
_cell.angle_alpha   90.00
_cell.angle_beta   90.00
_cell.angle_gamma   90.00
#
_symmetry.space_group_name_H-M   'P 1'
#
loop_
_entity.id
_entity.type
_entity.pdbx_description
1 polymer ?
#
loop_
_entity_poly.entity_id
_entity_poly.type
_entity_poly.pdbx_seq_one_letter_code
_entity_poly.pdbx_strand_id
1 'polypeptide(L)'
;MYRSFAGGFALEASLCGTLAVASGFIGLFTVDKQNQLVKELFDWYKQAELPIYNPDFPDHAVTVAESTMCYDSVSKFIRKEDVAFQSPERSSRCAGVAAEVVRTTAKILNREFA
;
A
#
# COMPACT_ATOMS: atom_id res chain seq x y z
N MET A 1 -14.22 -10.48 -0.34
CA MET A 1 -14.68 -9.42 0.60
C MET A 1 -14.11 -8.04 0.25
N TYR A 2 -12.80 -7.85 0.10
CA TYR A 2 -12.17 -6.51 -0.03
C TYR A 2 -12.19 -5.85 -1.42
N ARG A 3 -13.03 -6.27 -2.37
CA ARG A 3 -13.04 -5.70 -3.74
C ARG A 3 -13.43 -4.21 -3.75
N SER A 4 -14.25 -3.78 -2.80
CA SER A 4 -14.67 -2.39 -2.59
C SER A 4 -13.53 -1.44 -2.23
N PHE A 5 -12.39 -1.94 -1.76
CA PHE A 5 -11.23 -1.10 -1.37
C PHE A 5 -10.37 -0.67 -2.57
N ALA A 6 -10.61 -1.26 -3.75
CA ALA A 6 -9.85 -0.98 -4.95
C ALA A 6 -9.95 0.50 -5.36
N GLY A 7 -8.84 1.06 -5.84
CA GLY A 7 -8.76 2.44 -6.28
C GLY A 7 -8.98 3.47 -5.18
N GLY A 8 -8.81 3.09 -3.90
CA GLY A 8 -9.01 3.98 -2.77
C GLY A 8 -10.48 4.10 -2.39
N PHE A 9 -11.12 2.97 -2.08
CA PHE A 9 -12.55 2.81 -1.83
C PHE A 9 -13.43 3.20 -3.03
N ALA A 10 -13.97 2.19 -3.72
CA ALA A 10 -14.90 2.36 -4.84
C ALA A 10 -14.39 3.30 -5.95
N LEU A 11 -13.07 3.34 -6.19
CA LEU A 11 -12.41 4.22 -7.16
C LEU A 11 -12.41 5.73 -6.79
N GLU A 12 -12.75 6.09 -5.56
CA GLU A 12 -12.76 7.49 -5.07
C GLU A 12 -11.36 8.08 -4.85
N ALA A 13 -10.31 7.30 -5.11
CA ALA A 13 -8.90 7.69 -4.96
C ALA A 13 -8.52 8.12 -3.53
N SER A 14 -9.30 7.68 -2.53
CA SER A 14 -9.10 7.95 -1.11
C SER A 14 -7.96 7.11 -0.49
N LEU A 15 -8.06 6.68 0.77
CA LEU A 15 -7.06 5.85 1.44
C LEU A 15 -6.66 4.63 0.59
N CYS A 16 -5.36 4.38 0.44
CA CYS A 16 -4.87 3.22 -0.31
C CYS A 16 -5.50 1.92 0.21
N GLY A 17 -6.12 1.14 -0.69
CA GLY A 17 -6.93 -0.01 -0.29
C GLY A 17 -6.14 -1.06 0.49
N THR A 18 -4.85 -1.27 0.18
CA THR A 18 -4.02 -2.22 0.93
C THR A 18 -3.76 -1.76 2.37
N LEU A 19 -3.61 -0.44 2.60
CA LEU A 19 -3.46 0.12 3.94
C LEU A 19 -4.73 -0.08 4.76
N ALA A 20 -5.89 0.18 4.18
CA ALA A 20 -7.17 0.00 4.86
C ALA A 20 -7.40 -1.46 5.26
N VAL A 21 -7.07 -2.41 4.39
CA VAL A 21 -7.17 -3.85 4.70
C VAL A 21 -6.16 -4.24 5.79
N ALA A 22 -4.91 -3.80 5.68
CA ALA A 22 -3.88 -4.07 6.69
C ALA A 22 -4.26 -3.52 8.07
N SER A 23 -4.83 -2.32 8.13
CA SER A 23 -5.33 -1.74 9.39
C SER A 23 -6.44 -2.58 10.02
N GLY A 24 -7.35 -3.11 9.19
CA GLY A 24 -8.37 -4.05 9.65
C GLY A 24 -7.77 -5.29 10.28
N PHE A 25 -6.75 -5.90 9.65
CA PHE A 25 -6.06 -7.06 10.21
C PHE A 25 -5.33 -6.74 11.51
N ILE A 26 -4.64 -5.61 11.60
CA ILE A 26 -4.01 -5.18 12.87
C ILE A 26 -5.06 -5.07 13.98
N GLY A 27 -6.20 -4.42 13.70
CA GLY A 27 -7.28 -4.25 14.66
C GLY A 27 -7.91 -5.56 15.16
N LEU A 28 -7.88 -6.63 14.35
CA LEU A 28 -8.38 -7.95 14.76
C LEU A 28 -7.54 -8.59 15.87
N PHE A 29 -6.24 -8.27 15.94
CA PHE A 29 -5.32 -8.93 16.86
C PHE A 29 -4.86 -8.02 18.01
N THR A 30 -4.84 -6.69 17.84
CA THR A 30 -4.24 -5.77 18.83
C THR A 30 -5.24 -4.71 19.32
N VAL A 31 -6.06 -5.03 20.31
CA VAL A 31 -7.13 -4.13 20.81
C VAL A 31 -6.58 -2.80 21.35
N ASP A 32 -5.59 -2.86 22.25
CA ASP A 32 -5.09 -1.67 22.96
C ASP A 32 -4.06 -0.86 22.15
N LYS A 33 -3.41 -1.49 21.16
CA LYS A 33 -2.31 -0.91 20.38
C LYS A 33 -2.65 -0.63 18.91
N GLN A 34 -3.88 -0.91 18.46
CA GLN A 34 -4.28 -0.82 17.04
C GLN A 34 -3.84 0.49 16.37
N ASN A 35 -4.15 1.64 16.98
CA ASN A 35 -3.88 2.94 16.37
C ASN A 35 -2.37 3.23 16.28
N GLN A 36 -1.60 2.78 17.27
CA GLN A 36 -0.15 2.93 17.28
C GLN A 36 0.49 2.12 16.14
N LEU A 37 0.12 0.86 15.99
CA LEU A 37 0.69 -0.04 14.97
C LEU A 37 0.23 0.33 13.56
N VAL A 38 -1.02 0.77 13.40
CA VAL A 38 -1.52 1.31 12.13
C VAL A 38 -0.76 2.58 11.76
N LYS A 39 -0.52 3.47 12.73
CA LYS A 39 0.25 4.69 12.48
C LYS A 39 1.69 4.38 12.07
N GLU A 40 2.33 3.40 12.70
CA GLU A 40 3.65 2.92 12.30
C GLU A 40 3.66 2.42 10.85
N LEU A 41 2.69 1.58 10.46
CA LEU A 41 2.56 1.11 9.08
C LEU A 41 2.40 2.29 8.10
N PHE A 42 1.58 3.29 8.46
CA PHE A 42 1.32 4.44 7.60
C PHE A 42 2.53 5.37 7.50
N ASP A 43 3.26 5.57 8.60
CA ASP A 43 4.48 6.37 8.63
C ASP A 43 5.59 5.71 7.79
N TRP A 44 5.71 4.38 7.83
CA TRP A 44 6.57 3.64 6.90
C TRP A 44 6.12 3.81 5.44
N TYR A 45 4.84 3.59 5.13
CA TYR A 45 4.33 3.66 3.75
C TYR A 45 4.58 5.02 3.09
N LYS A 46 4.45 6.11 3.86
CA LYS A 46 4.68 7.47 3.35
C LYS A 46 6.14 7.72 2.96
N GLN A 47 7.09 6.99 3.53
CA GLN A 47 8.52 7.19 3.32
C GLN A 47 9.17 6.09 2.49
N ALA A 48 8.52 4.94 2.36
CA ALA A 48 9.03 3.79 1.64
C ALA A 48 9.10 4.06 0.13
N GLU A 49 10.21 3.63 -0.46
CA GLU A 49 10.40 3.52 -1.90
C GLU A 49 9.64 2.28 -2.41
N LEU A 50 8.54 2.50 -3.15
CA LEU A 50 7.62 1.44 -3.55
C LEU A 50 7.24 1.51 -5.05
N PRO A 51 7.01 0.34 -5.69
CA PRO A 51 7.24 -1.03 -5.17
C PRO A 51 8.72 -1.44 -5.28
N ILE A 52 9.16 -2.41 -4.47
CA ILE A 52 10.48 -3.08 -4.65
C ILE A 52 10.29 -4.42 -5.38
N TYR A 53 9.17 -5.09 -5.12
CA TYR A 53 8.80 -6.35 -5.74
C TYR A 53 7.74 -6.13 -6.83
N ASN A 54 8.12 -6.36 -8.09
CA ASN A 54 7.21 -6.30 -9.23
C ASN A 54 7.74 -7.21 -10.36
N PRO A 55 7.46 -8.53 -10.32
CA PRO A 55 8.07 -9.50 -11.22
C PRO A 55 7.56 -9.39 -12.66
N ASP A 56 6.33 -8.92 -12.87
CA ASP A 56 5.74 -8.80 -14.22
C ASP A 56 6.38 -7.66 -15.01
N PHE A 57 6.89 -6.63 -14.31
CA PHE A 57 7.55 -5.46 -14.88
C PHE A 57 8.83 -5.17 -14.08
N PRO A 58 9.93 -5.88 -14.35
CA PRO A 58 11.16 -5.75 -13.55
C PRO A 58 11.80 -4.37 -13.65
N ASP A 59 11.70 -3.71 -14.81
CA ASP A 59 12.27 -2.39 -15.09
C ASP A 59 11.28 -1.24 -14.76
N HIS A 60 10.68 -1.29 -13.58
CA HIS A 60 9.67 -0.33 -13.15
C HIS A 60 10.24 0.84 -12.33
N ALA A 61 9.56 1.98 -12.37
CA ALA A 61 9.87 3.11 -11.51
C ALA A 61 9.51 2.83 -10.04
N VAL A 62 10.41 3.28 -9.17
CA VAL A 62 10.18 3.32 -7.73
C VAL A 62 9.81 4.74 -7.31
N THR A 63 8.81 4.90 -6.45
CA THR A 63 8.32 6.20 -5.99
C THR A 63 8.06 6.20 -4.49
N VAL A 64 8.12 7.38 -3.87
CA VAL A 64 7.73 7.59 -2.48
C VAL A 64 6.36 8.28 -2.44
N ALA A 65 5.41 7.68 -1.72
CA ALA A 65 4.03 8.15 -1.72
C ALA A 65 3.85 9.49 -1.00
N GLU A 66 4.56 9.73 0.11
CA GLU A 66 4.47 10.91 1.01
C GLU A 66 3.09 11.13 1.66
N SER A 67 2.10 10.31 1.29
CA SER A 67 0.71 10.37 1.70
C SER A 67 0.14 8.96 1.78
N THR A 68 -0.94 8.76 2.52
CA THR A 68 -1.66 7.47 2.58
C THR A 68 -2.69 7.33 1.46
N MET A 69 -2.89 8.39 0.66
CA MET A 69 -3.89 8.43 -0.40
C MET A 69 -3.46 7.60 -1.61
N CYS A 70 -4.41 6.86 -2.17
CA CYS A 70 -4.28 6.09 -3.40
C CYS A 70 -3.96 7.03 -4.57
N TYR A 71 -4.64 8.18 -4.64
CA TYR A 71 -4.40 9.19 -5.66
C TYR A 71 -2.93 9.60 -5.71
N ASP A 72 -2.36 10.03 -4.59
CA ASP A 72 -0.98 10.55 -4.55
C ASP A 72 0.03 9.46 -4.91
N SER A 73 -0.13 8.28 -4.33
CA SER A 73 0.75 7.13 -4.56
C SER A 73 0.75 6.70 -6.03
N VAL A 74 -0.43 6.54 -6.63
CA VAL A 74 -0.56 6.10 -8.02
C VAL A 74 -0.17 7.21 -8.99
N SER A 75 -0.60 8.46 -8.75
CA SER A 75 -0.34 9.59 -9.64
C SER A 75 1.17 9.88 -9.78
N LYS A 76 1.95 9.70 -8.71
CA LYS A 76 3.40 9.83 -8.77
C LYS A 76 4.04 8.73 -9.62
N PHE A 77 3.60 7.48 -9.42
CA PHE A 77 4.11 6.36 -10.21
C PHE A 77 3.81 6.53 -11.70
N ILE A 78 2.54 6.77 -12.07
CA ILE A 78 2.17 6.87 -13.48
C ILE A 78 2.89 8.01 -14.21
N ARG A 79 3.19 9.13 -13.51
CA ARG A 79 3.97 10.25 -14.06
C ARG A 79 5.44 9.91 -14.22
N LYS A 80 6.02 9.12 -13.31
CA LYS A 80 7.44 8.75 -13.36
C LYS A 80 7.70 7.65 -14.39
N GLU A 81 6.77 6.71 -14.50
CA GLU A 81 6.83 5.59 -15.45
C GLU A 81 6.35 5.99 -16.85
N ASP A 82 5.68 7.14 -16.99
CA ASP A 82 5.05 7.61 -18.23
C ASP A 82 4.02 6.62 -18.80
N VAL A 83 3.11 6.15 -17.95
CA VAL A 83 2.06 5.18 -18.32
C VAL A 83 0.66 5.70 -18.01
N ALA A 84 -0.33 5.16 -18.71
CA ALA A 84 -1.73 5.51 -18.48
C ALA A 84 -2.25 4.95 -17.15
N PHE A 85 -3.27 5.60 -16.56
CA PHE A 85 -3.88 5.08 -15.33
C PHE A 85 -4.46 3.67 -15.51
N GLN A 86 -5.01 3.31 -16.67
CA GLN A 86 -5.57 1.98 -16.90
C GLN A 86 -4.53 0.93 -17.37
N SER A 87 -3.24 1.24 -17.28
CA SER A 87 -2.19 0.37 -17.81
C SER A 87 -1.97 -0.89 -16.94
N PRO A 88 -1.46 -1.98 -17.55
CA PRO A 88 -1.06 -3.18 -16.82
C PRO A 88 0.11 -2.91 -15.85
N GLU A 89 1.05 -2.02 -16.21
CA GLU A 89 2.19 -1.61 -15.38
C GLU A 89 1.71 -1.02 -14.06
N ARG A 90 0.78 -0.05 -14.10
CA ARG A 90 0.17 0.54 -12.90
C ARG A 90 -0.54 -0.52 -12.06
N SER A 91 -1.28 -1.41 -12.71
CA SER A 91 -2.03 -2.46 -12.02
C SER A 91 -1.10 -3.44 -11.30
N SER A 92 -0.03 -3.89 -11.96
CA SER A 92 0.98 -4.77 -11.36
C SER A 92 1.77 -4.04 -10.26
N ARG A 93 2.09 -2.76 -10.45
CA ARG A 93 2.66 -1.91 -9.38
C ARG A 93 1.79 -1.90 -8.12
N CYS A 94 0.47 -1.73 -8.25
CA CYS A 94 -0.43 -1.78 -7.08
C CYS A 94 -0.43 -3.15 -6.39
N ALA A 95 -0.24 -4.24 -7.14
CA ALA A 95 -0.08 -5.57 -6.57
C ALA A 95 1.25 -5.71 -5.82
N GLY A 96 2.35 -5.19 -6.37
CA GLY A 96 3.65 -5.13 -5.70
C GLY A 96 3.63 -4.32 -4.40
N VAL A 97 2.96 -3.16 -4.41
CA VAL A 97 2.74 -2.36 -3.20
C VAL A 97 1.91 -3.12 -2.16
N ALA A 98 0.88 -3.86 -2.57
CA ALA A 98 0.11 -4.67 -1.66
C ALA A 98 0.95 -5.78 -1.02
N ALA A 99 1.86 -6.41 -1.77
CA ALA A 99 2.79 -7.41 -1.23
C ALA A 99 3.73 -6.83 -0.17
N GLU A 100 4.32 -5.66 -0.42
CA GLU A 100 5.20 -5.00 0.56
C GLU A 100 4.43 -4.52 1.80
N VAL A 101 3.21 -4.00 1.64
CA VAL A 101 2.36 -3.63 2.79
C VAL A 101 2.05 -4.84 3.65
N VAL A 102 1.63 -5.97 3.05
CA VAL A 102 1.39 -7.23 3.78
C VAL A 102 2.64 -7.70 4.51
N ARG A 103 3.80 -7.67 3.85
CA ARG A 103 5.09 -8.03 4.45
C ARG A 103 5.43 -7.14 5.65
N THR A 104 5.24 -5.83 5.52
CA THR A 104 5.48 -4.89 6.62
C THR A 104 4.49 -5.09 7.77
N THR A 105 3.21 -5.28 7.48
CA THR A 105 2.20 -5.62 8.50
C THR A 105 2.56 -6.90 9.24
N ALA A 106 2.99 -7.95 8.54
CA ALA A 106 3.44 -9.19 9.18
C ALA A 106 4.64 -8.97 10.09
N LYS A 107 5.62 -8.14 9.71
CA LYS A 107 6.76 -7.78 10.57
C LYS A 107 6.31 -7.04 11.83
N ILE A 108 5.40 -6.07 11.70
CA ILE A 108 4.85 -5.31 12.83
C ILE A 108 4.13 -6.24 13.80
N LEU A 109 3.24 -7.10 13.30
CA LEU A 109 2.50 -8.05 14.13
C LEU A 109 3.40 -9.10 14.77
N ASN A 110 4.35 -9.67 14.02
CA ASN A 110 5.31 -10.62 14.58
C ASN A 110 6.12 -9.97 15.70
N ARG A 111 6.52 -8.70 15.59
CA ARG A 111 7.23 -8.00 16.68
C ARG A 111 6.36 -7.83 17.93
N GLU A 112 5.05 -7.65 17.77
CA GLU A 112 4.16 -7.49 18.94
C GLU A 112 3.80 -8.81 19.64
N PHE A 113 3.89 -9.95 18.94
CA PHE A 113 3.46 -11.25 19.47
C PHE A 113 4.57 -12.29 19.64
N ALA A 114 5.77 -12.08 19.08
CA ALA A 114 6.93 -12.96 19.25
C ALA A 114 7.73 -12.59 20.50
#